data_AF-A0A016SP56-F1
#
_entry.id   AF-A0A016SP56-F1
#
_cell.length_a   1.000
_cell.length_b   1.000
_cell.length_c   1.000
_cell.angle_alpha   90.00
_cell.angle_beta   90.00
_cell.angle_gamma   90.00
#
_symmetry.space_group_name_H-M   'P 1'
#
loop_
_entity.id
_entity.type
_entity.pdbx_description
1 polymer ?
#
loop_
_entity_poly.entity_id
_entity_poly.type
_entity_poly.pdbx_seq_one_letter_code
_entity_poly.pdbx_strand_id
1 'polypeptide(L)'
;MSFLIRMVHGIVHDTIEFVREIITTEMNSATDNPLVFSEREEIISGGNFHGEYPAKALDYLAIAVHELAQMSERRLERLVNNHLSGLPTFLTPNGGLNSGFMTVQLCAASLVSENKVLCHPSSVDSIPTSCNQEDHVSMGGFAARKALTVVEHVEAVLAMELLAACQGIEFLKPLVSTAPLNKVYQLVRSVSAPLTEDRSLHTDIEAVVQLLRENKVWECVQPHLKTLREMEELDPDALRIDAKTPTGIVMSERLDSPENSCGQSSDEHGDH
;
A
#
# COMPACT_ATOMS: atom_id res chain seq x y z
N MET A 1 -14.98 2.45 -1.57
CA MET A 1 -13.60 2.01 -1.25
C MET A 1 -13.05 1.01 -2.27
N SER A 2 -13.80 -0.03 -2.68
CA SER A 2 -13.33 -1.04 -3.64
C SER A 2 -12.79 -0.46 -4.96
N PHE A 3 -13.47 0.51 -5.59
CA PHE A 3 -13.00 1.10 -6.86
C PHE A 3 -11.69 1.90 -6.76
N LEU A 4 -11.34 2.41 -5.58
CA LEU A 4 -10.13 3.22 -5.39
C LEU A 4 -8.88 2.38 -5.13
N ILE A 5 -9.03 1.09 -4.79
CA ILE A 5 -7.88 0.21 -4.50
C ILE A 5 -6.92 0.17 -5.68
N ARG A 6 -7.43 -0.03 -6.91
CA ARG A 6 -6.59 -0.08 -8.11
C ARG A 6 -5.84 1.22 -8.34
N MET A 7 -6.51 2.35 -8.10
CA MET A 7 -5.95 3.69 -8.32
C MET A 7 -4.85 4.01 -7.32
N VAL A 8 -5.09 3.75 -6.03
CA VAL A 8 -4.13 4.03 -4.95
C VAL A 8 -2.96 3.04 -5.04
N HIS A 9 -3.22 1.75 -5.18
CA HIS A 9 -2.13 0.75 -5.25
C HIS A 9 -1.35 0.87 -6.57
N GLY A 10 -1.98 1.31 -7.65
CA GLY A 10 -1.35 1.49 -8.96
C GLY A 10 -0.23 2.53 -8.92
N ILE A 11 -0.49 3.74 -8.41
CA ILE A 11 0.56 4.77 -8.32
C ILE A 11 1.72 4.36 -7.39
N VAL A 12 1.42 3.56 -6.36
CA VAL A 12 2.47 3.02 -5.48
C VAL A 12 3.35 2.03 -6.23
N HIS A 13 2.75 1.12 -7.00
CA HIS A 13 3.49 0.18 -7.84
C HIS A 13 4.37 0.92 -8.86
N ASP A 14 3.82 1.90 -9.58
CA ASP A 14 4.58 2.69 -10.56
C ASP A 14 5.75 3.44 -9.90
N THR A 15 5.55 3.97 -8.69
CA THR A 15 6.63 4.62 -7.94
C THR A 15 7.71 3.63 -7.49
N ILE A 16 7.33 2.41 -7.08
CA ILE A 16 8.30 1.36 -6.72
C ILE A 16 9.17 1.01 -7.93
N GLU A 17 8.58 0.87 -9.12
CA GLU A 17 9.34 0.58 -10.35
C GLU A 17 10.24 1.75 -10.76
N PHE A 18 9.75 2.99 -10.68
CA PHE A 18 10.57 4.19 -10.90
C PHE A 18 11.78 4.25 -9.95
N VAL A 19 11.58 3.99 -8.66
CA VAL A 19 12.66 3.97 -7.67
C VAL A 19 13.62 2.81 -7.92
N ARG A 20 13.11 1.64 -8.32
CA ARG A 20 13.91 0.47 -8.68
C ARG A 20 14.88 0.81 -9.81
N GLU A 21 14.44 1.51 -10.85
CA GLU A 21 15.30 1.90 -11.97
C GLU A 21 16.46 2.80 -11.53
N ILE A 22 16.19 3.80 -10.69
CA ILE A 22 17.21 4.72 -10.16
C ILE A 22 18.22 3.96 -9.29
N ILE A 23 17.73 3.17 -8.33
CA ILE A 23 18.60 2.42 -7.41
C ILE A 23 19.42 1.36 -8.16
N THR A 24 18.83 0.70 -9.16
CA THR A 24 19.55 -0.27 -10.00
C THR A 24 20.67 0.41 -10.77
N THR A 25 20.42 1.60 -11.32
CA THR A 25 21.47 2.38 -11.98
C THR A 25 22.57 2.76 -11.01
N GLU A 26 22.21 3.31 -9.84
CA GLU A 26 23.14 3.75 -8.80
C GLU A 26 24.03 2.60 -8.28
N MET A 27 23.47 1.41 -8.09
CA MET A 27 24.22 0.22 -7.68
C MET A 27 25.29 -0.20 -8.70
N ASN A 28 25.17 0.23 -9.96
CA ASN A 28 26.10 -0.08 -11.04
C ASN A 28 26.90 1.16 -11.50
N SER A 29 26.83 2.27 -10.76
CA SER A 29 27.55 3.52 -11.06
C SER A 29 28.95 3.54 -10.44
N ALA A 30 29.89 4.23 -11.10
CA ALA A 30 31.17 4.61 -10.50
C ALA A 30 30.99 5.92 -9.70
N THR A 31 30.85 5.79 -8.38
CA THR A 31 30.58 6.88 -7.43
C THR A 31 31.83 7.32 -6.65
N ASP A 32 32.99 6.77 -6.98
CA ASP A 32 34.27 7.19 -6.43
C ASP A 32 34.76 8.51 -7.05
N ASN A 33 35.77 9.10 -6.40
CA ASN A 33 36.43 10.29 -6.90
C ASN A 33 37.89 10.35 -6.42
N PRO A 34 38.87 10.60 -7.31
CA PRO A 34 38.75 10.86 -8.74
C PRO A 34 38.49 9.60 -9.58
N LEU A 35 37.85 9.76 -10.74
CA LEU A 35 37.64 8.68 -11.70
C LEU A 35 38.92 8.42 -12.51
N VAL A 36 39.23 7.14 -12.73
CA VAL A 36 40.42 6.69 -13.47
C VAL A 36 39.98 6.02 -14.78
N PHE A 37 40.33 6.61 -15.92
CA PHE A 37 40.07 6.07 -17.25
C PHE A 37 41.37 5.52 -17.83
N SER A 38 41.69 4.28 -17.48
CA SER A 38 42.97 3.63 -17.84
C SER A 38 43.23 3.58 -19.34
N GLU A 39 42.22 3.26 -20.15
CA GLU A 39 42.34 3.21 -21.62
C GLU A 39 42.65 4.57 -22.25
N ARG A 40 42.27 5.66 -21.56
CA ARG A 40 42.50 7.03 -22.00
C ARG A 40 43.72 7.66 -21.33
N GLU A 41 44.35 6.96 -20.39
CA GLU A 41 45.42 7.48 -19.52
C GLU A 41 45.01 8.79 -18.81
N GLU A 42 43.73 8.93 -18.46
CA GLU A 42 43.14 10.13 -17.87
C GLU A 42 42.67 9.89 -16.42
N ILE A 43 42.88 10.90 -15.56
CA ILE A 43 42.30 10.97 -14.20
C ILE A 43 41.42 12.22 -14.15
N ILE A 44 40.13 12.04 -13.88
CA ILE A 44 39.13 13.12 -13.90
C ILE A 44 38.50 13.25 -12.52
N SER A 45 38.57 14.45 -11.94
CA SER A 45 37.80 14.78 -10.74
C SER A 45 36.37 15.14 -11.14
N GLY A 46 35.38 14.49 -10.53
CA GLY A 46 33.96 14.66 -10.81
C GLY A 46 33.11 14.74 -9.54
N GLY A 47 31.79 14.71 -9.71
CA GLY A 47 30.81 14.82 -8.62
C GLY A 47 29.95 13.57 -8.41
N ASN A 48 30.33 12.42 -8.96
CA ASN A 48 29.51 11.20 -8.94
C ASN A 48 29.25 10.64 -7.53
N PHE A 49 30.03 11.05 -6.53
CA PHE A 49 29.78 10.72 -5.12
C PHE A 49 28.55 11.42 -4.55
N HIS A 50 27.99 12.43 -5.22
CA HIS A 50 26.84 13.18 -4.72
C HIS A 50 25.55 12.35 -4.82
N GLY A 51 25.12 11.78 -3.70
CA GLY A 51 23.95 10.89 -3.61
C GLY A 51 22.59 11.58 -3.69
N GLU A 52 22.39 12.59 -4.56
CA GLU A 52 21.09 13.27 -4.71
C GLU A 52 20.05 12.34 -5.35
N TYR A 53 20.47 11.57 -6.37
CA TYR A 53 19.64 10.58 -7.06
C TYR A 53 19.02 9.57 -6.10
N PRO A 54 19.80 8.80 -5.32
CA PRO A 54 19.22 7.86 -4.36
C PRO A 54 18.43 8.57 -3.25
N ALA A 55 18.85 9.77 -2.80
CA ALA A 55 18.13 10.51 -1.76
C ALA A 55 16.70 10.89 -2.18
N LYS A 56 16.53 11.46 -3.38
CA LYS A 56 15.22 11.81 -3.93
C LYS A 56 14.35 10.57 -4.15
N ALA A 57 14.93 9.53 -4.73
CA ALA A 57 14.22 8.28 -5.00
C ALA A 57 13.65 7.65 -3.72
N LEU A 58 14.45 7.61 -2.65
CA LEU A 58 14.03 7.03 -1.36
C LEU A 58 13.00 7.89 -0.62
N ASP A 59 13.04 9.22 -0.77
CA ASP A 59 11.97 10.09 -0.27
C ASP A 59 10.65 9.83 -1.00
N TYR A 60 10.67 9.68 -2.34
CA TYR A 60 9.49 9.32 -3.11
C TYR A 60 8.95 7.94 -2.74
N LEU A 61 9.84 6.97 -2.50
CA LEU A 61 9.46 5.64 -2.05
C LEU A 61 8.69 5.69 -0.72
N ALA A 62 9.20 6.44 0.26
CA ALA A 62 8.56 6.58 1.56
C ALA A 62 7.13 7.16 1.43
N ILE A 63 6.96 8.21 0.61
CA ILE A 63 5.66 8.84 0.37
C ILE A 63 4.69 7.86 -0.28
N ALA A 64 5.12 7.14 -1.32
CA ALA A 64 4.26 6.20 -2.03
C ALA A 64 3.89 4.99 -1.16
N VAL A 65 4.87 4.32 -0.56
CA VAL A 65 4.62 3.07 0.19
C VAL A 65 3.76 3.31 1.43
N HIS A 66 3.82 4.49 2.04
CA HIS A 66 2.93 4.88 3.14
C HIS A 66 1.43 4.74 2.79
N GLU A 67 1.02 5.04 1.56
CA GLU A 67 -0.39 4.98 1.13
C GLU A 67 -0.97 3.56 1.22
N LEU A 68 -0.13 2.52 1.09
CA LEU A 68 -0.58 1.14 1.28
C LEU A 68 -1.04 0.89 2.71
N ALA A 69 -0.28 1.37 3.70
CA ALA A 69 -0.67 1.27 5.11
C ALA A 69 -1.90 2.13 5.41
N GLN A 70 -1.97 3.35 4.87
CA GLN A 70 -3.11 4.23 5.09
C GLN A 70 -4.41 3.63 4.54
N MET A 71 -4.38 3.09 3.32
CA MET A 71 -5.52 2.41 2.73
C MET A 71 -5.87 1.12 3.49
N SER A 72 -4.87 0.32 3.87
CA SER A 72 -5.01 -0.93 4.64
C SER A 72 -5.67 -0.70 5.99
N GLU A 73 -5.22 0.31 6.74
CA GLU A 73 -5.76 0.64 8.05
C GLU A 73 -7.24 1.08 7.97
N ARG A 74 -7.64 1.79 6.91
CA ARG A 74 -9.06 2.09 6.65
C ARG A 74 -9.89 0.82 6.37
N ARG A 75 -9.31 -0.23 5.80
CA ARG A 75 -10.00 -1.52 5.63
C ARG A 75 -10.10 -2.28 6.94
N LEU A 76 -9.05 -2.22 7.76
CA LEU A 76 -9.05 -2.76 9.10
C LEU A 76 -10.12 -2.09 9.98
N GLU A 77 -10.25 -0.76 9.93
CA GLU A 77 -11.34 -0.03 10.61
C GLU A 77 -12.71 -0.56 10.20
N ARG A 78 -12.94 -0.72 8.89
CA ARG A 78 -14.22 -1.26 8.39
C ARG A 78 -14.50 -2.67 8.88
N LEU A 79 -13.48 -3.52 9.04
CA LEU A 79 -13.65 -4.88 9.54
C LEU A 79 -14.08 -4.89 11.00
N VAL A 80 -13.43 -4.08 11.85
CA VAL A 80 -13.70 -4.04 13.28
C VAL A 80 -14.98 -3.26 13.65
N ASN A 81 -15.47 -2.41 12.75
CA ASN A 81 -16.67 -1.62 12.92
C ASN A 81 -17.92 -2.39 12.47
N ASN A 82 -18.75 -2.83 13.43
CA ASN A 82 -19.96 -3.62 13.18
C ASN A 82 -20.95 -2.96 12.21
N HIS A 83 -21.07 -1.63 12.25
CA HIS A 83 -21.97 -0.87 11.37
C HIS A 83 -21.51 -0.89 9.91
N LEU A 84 -20.22 -1.14 9.66
CA LEU A 84 -19.63 -1.16 8.34
C LEU A 84 -19.39 -2.57 7.81
N SER A 85 -19.07 -3.53 8.69
CA SER A 85 -18.76 -4.92 8.31
C SER A 85 -19.97 -5.86 8.35
N GLY A 86 -20.98 -5.58 9.17
CA GLY A 86 -22.02 -6.56 9.51
C GLY A 86 -21.49 -7.73 10.35
N LEU A 87 -20.27 -7.64 10.88
CA LEU A 87 -19.64 -8.61 11.77
C LEU A 87 -19.73 -8.14 13.24
N PRO A 88 -19.47 -9.01 14.23
CA PRO A 88 -19.37 -8.59 15.62
C PRO A 88 -18.34 -7.48 15.81
N THR A 89 -18.65 -6.50 16.68
CA THR A 89 -17.75 -5.38 16.99
C THR A 89 -16.39 -5.91 17.43
N PHE A 90 -15.32 -5.36 16.86
CA PHE A 90 -13.93 -5.77 17.11
C PHE A 90 -13.63 -7.25 16.84
N LEU A 91 -14.46 -7.93 16.04
CA LEU A 91 -14.26 -9.32 15.62
C LEU A 91 -14.13 -10.31 16.80
N THR A 92 -14.90 -10.07 17.87
CA THR A 92 -14.97 -10.96 19.04
C THR A 92 -16.37 -11.53 19.25
N PRO A 93 -16.52 -12.81 19.62
CA PRO A 93 -17.84 -13.41 19.86
C PRO A 93 -18.55 -12.81 21.07
N ASN A 94 -17.81 -12.40 22.10
CA ASN A 94 -18.34 -11.90 23.38
C ASN A 94 -17.93 -10.45 23.62
N GLY A 95 -18.49 -9.54 22.81
CA GLY A 95 -18.24 -8.09 22.94
C GLY A 95 -18.63 -7.55 24.32
N GLY A 96 -17.82 -6.63 24.85
CA GLY A 96 -18.03 -6.00 26.17
C GLY A 96 -17.21 -6.62 27.30
N LEU A 97 -16.96 -7.93 27.24
CA LEU A 97 -15.95 -8.60 28.10
C LEU A 97 -14.61 -8.71 27.38
N ASN A 98 -14.65 -8.98 26.08
CA ASN A 98 -13.48 -9.07 25.22
C ASN A 98 -13.36 -7.83 24.33
N SER A 99 -12.13 -7.38 24.13
CA SER A 99 -11.74 -6.26 23.26
C SER A 99 -11.35 -6.71 21.85
N GLY A 100 -11.05 -7.99 21.64
CA GLY A 100 -10.77 -8.54 20.33
C GLY A 100 -9.67 -7.80 19.58
N PHE A 101 -9.99 -7.33 18.37
CA PHE A 101 -9.08 -6.62 17.47
C PHE A 101 -9.04 -5.10 17.70
N MET A 102 -9.66 -4.58 18.77
CA MET A 102 -9.66 -3.14 19.09
C MET A 102 -8.22 -2.60 19.15
N THR A 103 -7.37 -3.17 20.01
CA THR A 103 -5.98 -2.72 20.18
C THR A 103 -5.15 -2.87 18.91
N VAL A 104 -5.42 -3.91 18.10
CA VAL A 104 -4.75 -4.10 16.81
C VAL A 104 -5.02 -2.93 15.87
N GLN A 105 -6.27 -2.46 15.81
CA GLN A 105 -6.62 -1.29 15.02
C GLN A 105 -5.94 -0.01 15.54
N LEU A 106 -5.84 0.18 16.86
CA LEU A 106 -5.11 1.31 17.45
C LEU A 106 -3.61 1.27 17.07
N CYS A 107 -2.98 0.10 17.13
CA CYS A 107 -1.59 -0.08 16.72
C CYS A 107 -1.39 0.28 15.25
N ALA A 108 -2.26 -0.22 14.36
CA ALA A 108 -2.20 0.10 12.94
C ALA A 108 -2.35 1.61 12.69
N ALA A 109 -3.30 2.27 13.35
CA ALA A 109 -3.49 3.71 13.26
C ALA A 109 -2.27 4.52 13.74
N SER A 110 -1.61 4.05 14.81
CA SER A 110 -0.38 4.66 15.32
C SER A 110 0.76 4.62 14.30
N LEU A 111 1.00 3.45 13.70
CA LEU A 111 2.04 3.26 12.67
C LEU A 111 1.77 4.13 11.43
N VAL A 112 0.51 4.18 10.98
CA VAL A 112 0.10 5.07 9.88
C VAL A 112 0.34 6.53 10.24
N SER A 113 0.03 6.95 11.48
CA SER A 113 0.24 8.32 11.91
C SER A 113 1.72 8.69 11.97
N GLU A 114 2.58 7.78 12.43
CA GLU A 114 4.03 7.98 12.46
C GLU A 114 4.61 8.11 11.04
N ASN A 115 4.15 7.28 10.11
CA ASN A 115 4.58 7.35 8.71
C ASN A 115 4.34 8.72 8.08
N LYS A 116 3.29 9.46 8.48
CA LYS A 116 3.03 10.83 7.98
C LYS A 116 4.17 11.79 8.29
N VAL A 117 4.83 11.63 9.43
CA VAL A 117 6.02 12.43 9.79
C VAL A 117 7.23 11.96 8.98
N LEU A 118 7.41 10.64 8.85
CA LEU A 118 8.51 10.05 8.07
C LEU A 118 8.42 10.36 6.56
N CYS A 119 7.23 10.70 6.05
CA CYS A 119 7.03 11.14 4.68
C CYS A 119 7.57 12.53 4.38
N HIS A 120 8.00 13.31 5.38
CA HIS A 120 8.70 14.57 5.10
C HIS A 120 10.02 14.27 4.35
N PRO A 121 10.27 14.90 3.19
CA PRO A 121 11.45 14.60 2.41
C PRO A 121 12.69 15.11 3.14
N SER A 122 13.68 14.25 3.37
CA SER A 122 14.94 14.69 3.99
C SER A 122 15.91 15.28 2.97
N SER A 123 15.78 14.90 1.70
CA SER A 123 16.60 15.38 0.58
C SER A 123 16.37 16.84 0.20
N VAL A 124 15.42 17.54 0.82
CA VAL A 124 15.22 18.99 0.59
C VAL A 124 16.11 19.85 1.48
N ASP A 125 16.73 19.24 2.49
CA ASP A 125 17.69 19.91 3.37
C ASP A 125 19.11 19.73 2.84
N SER A 126 19.92 20.77 3.00
CA SER A 126 21.34 20.77 2.69
C SER A 126 22.04 21.77 3.60
N ILE A 127 23.03 21.29 4.35
CA ILE A 127 23.81 22.10 5.29
C ILE A 127 25.26 22.03 4.85
N PRO A 128 25.88 23.16 4.43
CA PRO A 128 27.26 23.19 3.98
C PRO A 128 28.24 22.65 5.03
N THR A 129 29.18 21.83 4.59
CA THR A 129 30.24 21.28 5.41
C THR A 129 31.62 21.70 4.89
N SER A 130 32.66 21.41 5.67
CA SER A 130 34.05 21.54 5.21
C SER A 130 34.43 22.96 4.76
N CYS A 131 34.01 23.99 5.51
CA CYS A 131 34.25 25.40 5.19
C CYS A 131 33.78 25.81 3.78
N ASN A 132 32.60 25.34 3.37
CA ASN A 132 32.00 25.54 2.04
C ASN A 132 32.75 24.85 0.88
N GLN A 133 33.60 23.84 1.15
CA GLN A 133 34.06 22.95 0.07
C GLN A 133 32.98 21.95 -0.35
N GLU A 134 32.12 21.55 0.59
CA GLU A 134 30.93 20.73 0.36
C GLU A 134 29.71 21.63 0.62
N ASP A 135 29.44 22.52 -0.32
CA ASP A 135 28.41 23.56 -0.18
C ASP A 135 26.98 23.06 -0.46
N HIS A 136 26.85 21.87 -1.07
CA HIS A 136 25.59 21.17 -1.29
C HIS A 136 25.73 19.67 -1.00
N VAL A 137 24.79 19.11 -0.22
CA VAL A 137 24.75 17.69 0.16
C VAL A 137 23.32 17.15 0.10
N SER A 138 23.16 15.84 -0.08
CA SER A 138 21.85 15.24 -0.35
C SER A 138 21.03 14.82 0.87
N MET A 139 21.65 14.75 2.05
CA MET A 139 21.04 14.17 3.26
C MET A 139 20.44 12.76 3.07
N GLY A 140 20.90 12.01 2.06
CA GLY A 140 20.32 10.72 1.64
C GLY A 140 20.40 9.62 2.70
N GLY A 141 21.30 9.73 3.67
CA GLY A 141 21.42 8.75 4.76
C GLY A 141 20.20 8.69 5.68
N PHE A 142 19.47 9.79 5.87
CA PHE A 142 18.18 9.74 6.58
C PHE A 142 17.03 9.30 5.67
N ALA A 143 17.06 9.68 4.39
CA ALA A 143 16.09 9.24 3.38
C ALA A 143 15.99 7.71 3.31
N ALA A 144 17.14 7.03 3.26
CA ALA A 144 17.20 5.56 3.23
C ALA A 144 16.63 4.93 4.50
N ARG A 145 17.04 5.41 5.68
CA ARG A 145 16.61 4.85 6.96
C ARG A 145 15.11 5.01 7.18
N LYS A 146 14.56 6.20 6.92
CA LYS A 146 13.13 6.43 7.10
C LYS A 146 12.29 5.69 6.06
N ALA A 147 12.77 5.53 4.82
CA ALA A 147 12.08 4.71 3.82
C ALA A 147 11.98 3.25 4.27
N LEU A 148 13.05 2.67 4.84
CA LEU A 148 13.02 1.33 5.42
C LEU A 148 12.00 1.23 6.56
N THR A 149 12.01 2.16 7.51
CA THR A 149 11.04 2.18 8.62
C THR A 149 9.60 2.25 8.13
N VAL A 150 9.31 3.06 7.10
CA VAL A 150 7.97 3.15 6.51
C VAL A 150 7.55 1.81 5.91
N VAL A 151 8.44 1.10 5.22
CA VAL A 151 8.17 -0.25 4.69
C VAL A 151 7.86 -1.23 5.83
N GLU A 152 8.66 -1.24 6.90
CA GLU A 152 8.44 -2.11 8.07
C GLU A 152 7.08 -1.84 8.73
N HIS A 153 6.69 -0.57 8.84
CA HIS A 153 5.37 -0.19 9.34
C HIS A 153 4.25 -0.68 8.41
N VAL A 154 4.44 -0.59 7.09
CA VAL A 154 3.46 -1.06 6.11
C VAL A 154 3.30 -2.58 6.17
N GLU A 155 4.38 -3.34 6.30
CA GLU A 155 4.34 -4.79 6.51
C GLU A 155 3.52 -5.17 7.75
N ALA A 156 3.75 -4.46 8.86
CA ALA A 156 3.02 -4.67 10.10
C ALA A 156 1.52 -4.37 9.94
N VAL A 157 1.14 -3.26 9.31
CA VAL A 157 -0.27 -2.90 9.09
C VAL A 157 -0.96 -3.91 8.16
N LEU A 158 -0.30 -4.35 7.09
CA LEU A 158 -0.83 -5.38 6.20
C LEU A 158 -1.02 -6.73 6.92
N ALA A 159 -0.09 -7.11 7.81
CA ALA A 159 -0.24 -8.30 8.63
C ALA A 159 -1.43 -8.21 9.58
N MET A 160 -1.61 -7.05 10.23
CA MET A 160 -2.76 -6.78 11.11
C MET A 160 -4.09 -6.86 10.35
N GLU A 161 -4.17 -6.27 9.15
CA GLU A 161 -5.35 -6.37 8.28
C GLU A 161 -5.61 -7.82 7.89
N LEU A 162 -4.60 -8.56 7.45
CA LEU A 162 -4.73 -9.95 7.02
C LEU A 162 -5.22 -10.85 8.16
N LEU A 163 -4.69 -10.66 9.36
CA LEU A 163 -5.10 -11.39 10.55
C LEU A 163 -6.58 -11.10 10.90
N ALA A 164 -6.97 -9.83 10.87
CA ALA A 164 -8.36 -9.41 11.10
C ALA A 164 -9.30 -9.94 10.02
N ALA A 165 -8.90 -9.93 8.75
CA ALA A 165 -9.69 -10.49 7.65
C ALA A 165 -9.91 -12.00 7.82
N CYS A 166 -8.88 -12.75 8.22
CA CYS A 166 -9.00 -14.17 8.54
C CYS A 166 -9.93 -14.42 9.73
N GLN A 167 -9.91 -13.54 10.74
CA GLN A 167 -10.86 -13.60 11.85
C GLN A 167 -12.29 -13.32 11.38
N GLY A 168 -12.49 -12.35 10.48
CA GLY A 168 -13.80 -12.09 9.87
C GLY A 168 -14.38 -13.31 9.16
N ILE A 169 -13.55 -14.09 8.47
CA ILE A 169 -13.95 -15.34 7.81
C ILE A 169 -14.49 -16.37 8.83
N GLU A 170 -14.02 -16.40 10.08
CA GLU A 170 -14.55 -17.30 11.11
C GLU A 170 -16.04 -17.06 11.38
N PHE A 171 -16.46 -15.80 11.44
CA PHE A 171 -17.84 -15.41 11.68
C PHE A 171 -18.76 -15.65 10.48
N LEU A 172 -18.19 -15.88 9.30
CA LEU A 172 -18.94 -16.15 8.08
C LEU A 172 -19.12 -17.66 7.82
N LYS A 173 -18.56 -18.54 8.66
CA LYS A 173 -18.74 -19.99 8.51
C LYS A 173 -20.23 -20.37 8.56
N PRO A 174 -20.71 -21.29 7.70
CA PRO A 174 -19.93 -22.22 6.86
C PRO A 174 -19.57 -21.71 5.45
N LEU A 175 -19.68 -20.40 5.17
CA LEU A 175 -19.28 -19.84 3.86
C LEU A 175 -17.78 -20.04 3.62
N VAL A 176 -17.41 -20.27 2.37
CA VAL A 176 -16.02 -20.47 1.93
C VAL A 176 -15.68 -19.44 0.86
N SER A 177 -14.50 -18.84 0.97
CA SER A 177 -13.99 -17.90 -0.02
C SER A 177 -13.47 -18.62 -1.28
N THR A 178 -12.94 -17.86 -2.23
CA THR A 178 -12.30 -18.42 -3.43
C THR A 178 -11.11 -19.32 -3.08
N ALA A 179 -10.77 -20.25 -3.97
CA ALA A 179 -9.66 -21.19 -3.76
C ALA A 179 -8.32 -20.53 -3.33
N PRO A 180 -7.82 -19.46 -3.98
CA PRO A 180 -6.57 -18.81 -3.55
C PRO A 180 -6.68 -18.17 -2.16
N LEU A 181 -7.79 -17.47 -1.88
CA LEU A 181 -7.98 -16.83 -0.57
C LEU A 181 -8.17 -17.85 0.55
N ASN A 182 -8.78 -18.99 0.26
CA ASN A 182 -8.90 -20.08 1.24
C ASN A 182 -7.54 -20.69 1.59
N LYS A 183 -6.61 -20.79 0.63
CA LYS A 183 -5.21 -21.19 0.92
C LYS A 183 -4.50 -20.19 1.82
N VAL A 184 -4.65 -18.89 1.56
CA VAL A 184 -4.08 -17.84 2.41
C VAL A 184 -4.67 -17.89 3.82
N TYR A 185 -5.98 -18.06 3.94
CA TYR A 185 -6.65 -18.26 5.22
C TYR A 185 -6.08 -19.48 5.98
N GLN A 186 -5.93 -20.62 5.32
CA GLN A 186 -5.31 -21.81 5.91
C GLN A 186 -3.86 -21.58 6.35
N LEU A 187 -3.08 -20.86 5.54
CA LEU A 187 -1.70 -20.50 5.86
C LEU A 187 -1.64 -19.64 7.14
N VAL A 188 -2.45 -18.57 7.23
CA VAL A 188 -2.52 -17.73 8.43
C VAL A 188 -2.99 -18.55 9.64
N ARG A 189 -3.96 -19.45 9.46
CA ARG A 189 -4.46 -20.32 10.53
C ARG A 189 -3.46 -21.37 10.99
N SER A 190 -2.42 -21.65 10.21
CA SER A 190 -1.33 -22.53 10.63
C SER A 190 -0.39 -21.88 11.66
N VAL A 191 -0.35 -20.55 11.73
CA VAL A 191 0.47 -19.78 12.68
C VAL A 191 -0.35 -19.03 13.74
N SER A 192 -1.63 -18.75 13.46
CA SER A 192 -2.53 -18.01 14.36
C SER A 192 -3.91 -18.63 14.43
N ALA A 193 -4.26 -19.17 15.60
CA ALA A 193 -5.57 -19.76 15.86
C ALA A 193 -6.69 -18.68 15.82
N PRO A 194 -7.95 -19.05 15.53
CA PRO A 194 -9.09 -18.15 15.69
C PRO A 194 -9.12 -17.50 17.08
N LEU A 195 -9.56 -16.26 17.17
CA LEU A 195 -9.72 -15.57 18.44
C LEU A 195 -11.11 -15.89 19.02
N THR A 196 -11.15 -16.71 20.07
CA THR A 196 -12.38 -17.06 20.81
C THR A 196 -12.53 -16.25 22.10
N GLU A 197 -11.42 -16.03 22.79
CA GLU A 197 -11.28 -15.21 24.00
C GLU A 197 -10.06 -14.30 23.84
N ASP A 198 -10.02 -13.20 24.58
CA ASP A 198 -8.90 -12.26 24.50
C ASP A 198 -7.57 -12.93 24.88
N ARG A 199 -6.57 -12.72 24.02
CA ARG A 199 -5.17 -13.06 24.26
C ARG A 199 -4.29 -11.97 23.67
N SER A 200 -3.01 -11.96 24.05
CA SER A 200 -2.05 -11.11 23.37
C SER A 200 -1.92 -11.53 21.91
N LEU A 201 -2.24 -10.61 20.99
CA LEU A 201 -2.09 -10.82 19.55
C LEU A 201 -0.71 -10.43 19.03
N HIS A 202 0.21 -10.00 19.90
CA HIS A 202 1.54 -9.56 19.48
C HIS A 202 2.31 -10.66 18.73
N THR A 203 2.39 -11.87 19.31
CA THR A 203 3.06 -13.01 18.67
C THR A 203 2.33 -13.49 17.43
N ASP A 204 0.99 -13.37 17.39
CA ASP A 204 0.19 -13.69 16.21
C ASP A 204 0.54 -12.71 15.05
N ILE A 205 0.65 -11.41 15.34
CA ILE A 205 1.01 -10.38 14.37
C ILE A 205 2.43 -10.59 13.87
N GLU A 206 3.41 -10.81 14.75
CA GLU A 206 4.80 -11.07 14.36
C GLU A 206 4.93 -12.30 13.45
N ALA A 207 4.21 -13.38 13.77
CA ALA A 207 4.19 -14.57 12.93
C ALA A 207 3.62 -14.29 11.53
N VAL A 208 2.55 -13.49 11.43
CA VAL A 208 1.98 -13.09 10.13
C VAL A 208 2.90 -12.14 9.37
N VAL A 209 3.57 -11.20 10.05
CA VAL A 209 4.61 -10.35 9.43
C VAL A 209 5.72 -11.23 8.84
N GLN A 210 6.15 -12.26 9.55
CA GLN A 210 7.16 -13.19 9.05
C GLN A 210 6.67 -13.96 7.81
N LEU A 211 5.40 -14.39 7.78
CA LEU A 211 4.82 -15.02 6.58
C LEU A 211 4.84 -14.08 5.35
N LEU A 212 4.62 -12.78 5.56
CA LEU A 212 4.69 -11.78 4.50
C LEU A 212 6.14 -11.59 4.01
N ARG A 213 7.09 -11.43 4.93
CA ARG A 213 8.52 -11.25 4.62
C ARG A 213 9.15 -12.47 3.92
N GLU A 214 8.69 -13.66 4.27
CA GLU A 214 9.11 -14.92 3.64
C GLU A 214 8.41 -15.17 2.29
N ASN A 215 7.58 -14.25 1.79
CA ASN A 215 6.80 -14.38 0.56
C ASN A 215 5.82 -15.55 0.52
N LYS A 216 5.56 -16.25 1.63
CA LYS A 216 4.67 -17.42 1.68
C LYS A 216 3.24 -17.11 1.26
N VAL A 217 2.76 -15.91 1.60
CA VAL A 217 1.42 -15.44 1.16
C VAL A 217 1.38 -15.23 -0.35
N TRP A 218 2.44 -14.66 -0.93
CA TRP A 218 2.56 -14.48 -2.38
C TRP A 218 2.60 -15.83 -3.11
N GLU A 219 3.41 -16.77 -2.65
CA GLU A 219 3.52 -18.11 -3.21
C GLU A 219 2.19 -18.87 -3.25
N CYS A 220 1.31 -18.64 -2.26
CA CYS A 220 -0.02 -19.26 -2.23
C CYS A 220 -0.93 -18.78 -3.37
N VAL A 221 -0.81 -17.51 -3.76
CA VAL A 221 -1.70 -16.86 -4.73
C VAL A 221 -1.08 -16.74 -6.12
N GLN A 222 0.24 -16.73 -6.23
CA GLN A 222 0.98 -16.56 -7.50
C GLN A 222 0.53 -17.53 -8.60
N PRO A 223 0.31 -18.85 -8.36
CA PRO A 223 -0.16 -19.76 -9.40
C PRO A 223 -1.58 -19.45 -9.91
N HIS A 224 -2.33 -18.63 -9.18
CA HIS A 224 -3.69 -18.24 -9.50
C HIS A 224 -3.76 -16.82 -10.10
N LEU A 225 -2.67 -16.07 -10.06
CA LEU A 225 -2.56 -14.76 -10.69
C LEU A 225 -2.19 -14.96 -12.15
N LYS A 226 -3.04 -14.48 -13.05
CA LYS A 226 -2.62 -14.17 -14.42
C LYS A 226 -1.82 -12.88 -14.36
N THR A 227 -0.68 -12.81 -15.04
CA THR A 227 0.06 -11.54 -15.07
C THR A 227 -0.79 -10.45 -15.73
N LEU A 228 -0.58 -9.18 -15.35
CA LEU A 228 -1.24 -8.04 -16.02
C LEU A 228 -1.02 -8.09 -17.54
N ARG A 229 0.17 -8.52 -17.98
CA ARG A 229 0.48 -8.78 -19.40
C ARG A 229 -0.37 -9.89 -20.00
N GLU A 230 -0.54 -11.02 -19.33
CA GLU A 230 -1.45 -12.09 -19.80
C GLU A 230 -2.91 -11.62 -19.86
N MET A 231 -3.32 -10.73 -18.95
CA MET A 231 -4.68 -10.15 -18.96
C MET A 231 -4.85 -9.14 -20.10
N GLU A 232 -3.83 -8.32 -20.39
CA GLU A 232 -3.78 -7.42 -21.56
C GLU A 232 -3.69 -8.19 -22.89
N GLU A 233 -3.04 -9.35 -22.93
CA GLU A 233 -3.00 -10.24 -24.10
C GLU A 233 -4.34 -10.96 -24.34
N LEU A 234 -5.05 -11.32 -23.27
CA LEU A 234 -6.35 -11.99 -23.34
C LEU A 234 -7.49 -11.04 -23.72
N ASP A 235 -7.43 -9.78 -23.30
CA ASP A 235 -8.37 -8.73 -23.67
C ASP A 235 -7.70 -7.35 -23.60
N PRO A 236 -7.17 -6.83 -24.73
CA PRO A 236 -6.49 -5.55 -24.79
C PRO A 236 -7.37 -4.35 -24.41
N ASP A 237 -8.70 -4.53 -24.46
CA ASP A 237 -9.70 -3.49 -24.25
C ASP A 237 -10.41 -3.61 -22.88
N ALA A 238 -10.29 -4.75 -22.18
CA ALA A 238 -10.85 -4.95 -20.83
C ALA A 238 -10.43 -3.88 -19.81
N LEU A 239 -9.24 -3.29 -20.00
CA LEU A 239 -8.69 -2.24 -19.15
C LEU A 239 -8.76 -0.84 -19.78
N ARG A 240 -9.10 -0.74 -21.08
CA ARG A 240 -9.15 0.51 -21.86
C ARG A 240 -10.58 0.85 -22.25
N ILE A 241 -11.41 1.18 -21.26
CA ILE A 241 -12.62 1.93 -21.53
C ILE A 241 -12.25 3.42 -21.54
N ASP A 242 -11.81 3.89 -22.72
CA ASP A 242 -11.79 5.29 -23.19
C ASP A 242 -11.25 6.40 -22.27
N ALA A 243 -10.28 6.09 -21.41
CA ALA A 243 -9.52 7.10 -20.68
C ALA A 243 -8.16 7.35 -21.34
N LYS A 244 -7.95 8.56 -21.89
CA LYS A 244 -6.64 9.03 -22.41
C LYS A 244 -5.64 9.43 -21.32
N THR A 245 -5.78 8.91 -20.11
CA THR A 245 -4.78 9.00 -19.04
C THR A 245 -4.73 7.66 -18.30
N PRO A 246 -3.55 7.24 -17.77
CA PRO A 246 -3.42 6.01 -16.98
C PRO A 246 -4.34 5.95 -15.75
N THR A 247 -4.92 7.09 -15.37
CA THR A 247 -5.70 7.30 -14.16
C THR A 247 -7.17 7.68 -14.40
N GLY A 248 -7.65 7.77 -15.64
CA GLY A 248 -9.06 8.08 -15.88
C GLY A 248 -9.94 6.83 -15.73
N ILE A 249 -10.98 6.91 -14.90
CA ILE A 249 -12.18 6.07 -15.07
C ILE A 249 -13.35 7.01 -15.33
N VAL A 250 -14.02 6.77 -16.46
CA VAL A 250 -15.25 7.43 -16.88
C VAL A 250 -16.35 7.13 -15.87
N MET A 251 -17.01 8.17 -15.36
CA MET A 251 -18.26 8.04 -14.60
C MET A 251 -19.28 7.35 -15.50
N SER A 252 -19.74 6.14 -15.16
CA SER A 252 -20.86 5.55 -15.89
C SER A 252 -22.08 6.45 -15.69
N GLU A 253 -22.60 7.03 -16.76
CA GLU A 253 -23.88 7.70 -16.76
C GLU A 253 -24.93 6.76 -16.15
N ARG A 254 -25.76 7.34 -15.27
CA ARG A 254 -26.91 6.64 -14.69
C ARG A 254 -27.69 5.99 -15.84
N LEU A 255 -27.89 4.68 -15.74
CA LEU A 255 -28.93 4.00 -16.50
C LEU A 255 -30.26 4.71 -16.20
N ASP A 256 -30.76 5.47 -17.17
CA ASP A 256 -32.10 6.03 -17.12
C ASP A 256 -33.11 4.88 -17.02
N SER A 257 -33.78 4.81 -15.88
CA SER A 257 -34.95 3.97 -15.67
C SER A 257 -36.11 4.45 -16.57
N PRO A 258 -36.83 3.56 -17.27
CA PRO A 258 -37.87 3.94 -18.19
C PRO A 258 -39.19 4.19 -17.46
N GLU A 259 -39.31 5.32 -16.76
CA GLU A 259 -40.59 5.80 -16.24
C GLU A 259 -40.67 7.32 -16.35
N ASN A 260 -41.22 7.79 -17.47
CA ASN A 260 -42.10 8.96 -17.53
C ASN A 260 -42.65 9.12 -18.95
N SER A 261 -43.58 8.23 -19.32
CA SER A 261 -44.59 8.55 -20.33
C SER A 261 -45.92 8.76 -19.60
N CYS A 262 -46.10 9.96 -19.05
CA CYS A 262 -47.43 10.41 -18.64
C CYS A 262 -47.56 11.92 -18.80
N GLY A 263 -48.36 12.29 -19.79
CA GLY A 263 -49.27 13.43 -19.75
C GLY A 263 -48.66 14.83 -19.61
N GLN A 264 -48.43 15.46 -20.76
CA GLN A 264 -48.61 16.91 -20.84
C GLN A 264 -50.09 17.23 -20.58
N SER A 265 -50.37 17.96 -19.50
CA SER A 265 -51.52 18.86 -19.43
C SER A 265 -51.05 20.15 -18.77
N SER A 266 -50.89 21.17 -19.62
CA SER A 266 -50.98 22.57 -19.26
C SER A 266 -52.19 22.82 -18.36
N ASP A 267 -52.02 23.56 -17.27
CA ASP A 267 -52.87 24.72 -16.99
C ASP A 267 -52.23 25.62 -15.93
N GLU A 268 -52.21 26.90 -16.30
CA GLU A 268 -51.88 28.04 -15.48
C GLU A 268 -52.98 28.27 -14.41
N HIS A 269 -52.58 28.80 -13.24
CA HIS A 269 -53.21 29.93 -12.53
C HIS A 269 -53.10 29.78 -11.00
N GLY A 270 -52.75 30.90 -10.34
CA GLY A 270 -53.32 31.25 -9.04
C GLY A 270 -52.31 31.58 -7.95
N ASP A 271 -52.12 32.89 -7.76
CA ASP A 271 -51.69 33.57 -6.53
C ASP A 271 -51.96 32.83 -5.22
N HIS A 272 -50.94 32.77 -4.35
CA HIS A 272 -50.94 33.39 -3.01
C HIS A 272 -49.56 33.31 -2.34
#